data_AF-A0A2V5UX98-F1
#
_entry.id   AF-A0A2V5UX98-F1
#
_cell.length_a   1.000
_cell.length_b   1.000
_cell.length_c   1.000
_cell.angle_alpha   90.00
_cell.angle_beta   90.00
_cell.angle_gamma   90.00
#
_symmetry.space_group_name_H-M   'P 1'
#
loop_
_entity.id
_entity.type
_entity.pdbx_description
1 polymer ?
#
loop_
_entity_poly.entity_id
_entity_poly.type
_entity_poly.pdbx_seq_one_letter_code
_entity_poly.pdbx_strand_id
1 'polypeptide(L)'
;DTGVIEVATPIVELERGCCYRATRLLWEQIRYLRAELDHWSKLHGRECRLQGFSTHYNFSFPDARKSQSRNATKLAFLLAHILPIPVVLLAANRQSSAVGVRPRKTRLEVTVDFTPDPALMLATCAFVAGAVETVLRWEDFSLRQLTRNGIPCITPFGLQKHSSRHGWRVTGDSLGQNPFVADINAPVWKLRDGRVLSLRAIGAESLTPFRRQIQRISDLTTLRHIAAVFDGGARSLLDFSKRPEAYDDVGRVIDWGRRRMRRWSRSRYEKVIHRVIAREPMRIGQKRYRVERMNGWYQVDFREVGTRRHRTFNLDELVRLSGSKDLRSAAARKRRPAKQKKRV
;
A
#
# COMPACT_ATOMS: atom_id res chain seq x y z
N ASP A 1 -14.80 22.38 -12.40
CA ASP A 1 -14.07 21.21 -11.87
C ASP A 1 -14.69 20.72 -10.58
N THR A 2 -14.99 19.43 -10.47
CA THR A 2 -15.63 18.76 -9.33
C THR A 2 -14.74 18.64 -8.08
N GLY A 3 -13.75 19.53 -7.91
CA GLY A 3 -13.00 19.67 -6.65
C GLY A 3 -12.30 18.41 -6.14
N VAL A 4 -11.79 17.55 -7.03
CA VAL A 4 -11.11 16.31 -6.63
C VAL A 4 -9.71 16.62 -6.09
N ILE A 5 -9.42 16.14 -4.89
CA ILE A 5 -8.09 16.22 -4.28
C ILE A 5 -7.51 14.81 -4.20
N GLU A 6 -6.40 14.57 -4.90
CA GLU A 6 -5.66 13.31 -4.82
C GLU A 6 -4.58 13.39 -3.74
N VAL A 7 -4.65 12.50 -2.76
CA VAL A 7 -3.60 12.33 -1.74
C VAL A 7 -2.78 11.10 -2.08
N ALA A 8 -1.52 11.29 -2.44
CA ALA A 8 -0.59 10.22 -2.75
C ALA A 8 0.49 10.10 -1.66
N THR A 9 0.84 8.86 -1.30
CA THR A 9 2.02 8.62 -0.47
C THR A 9 3.28 8.71 -1.33
N PRO A 10 4.41 9.19 -0.78
CA PRO A 10 5.69 8.95 -1.44
C PRO A 10 5.94 7.45 -1.61
N ILE A 11 6.84 7.09 -2.53
CA ILE A 11 7.29 5.70 -2.69
C ILE A 11 7.85 5.20 -1.36
N VAL A 12 7.52 3.97 -0.98
CA VAL A 12 8.06 3.29 0.20
C VAL A 12 8.73 2.00 -0.26
N GLU A 13 9.95 1.75 0.19
CA GLU A 13 10.63 0.48 -0.07
C GLU A 13 9.81 -0.70 0.43
N LEU A 14 9.80 -1.78 -0.35
CA LEU A 14 9.18 -3.05 0.05
C LEU A 14 10.10 -3.81 1.02
N GLU A 15 10.21 -3.29 2.23
CA GLU A 15 10.97 -3.87 3.35
C GLU A 15 10.10 -3.99 4.61
N ARG A 16 10.65 -4.58 5.67
CA ARG A 16 9.91 -4.73 6.93
C ARG A 16 9.46 -3.36 7.46
N GLY A 17 8.15 -3.23 7.71
CA GLY A 17 7.50 -2.01 8.14
C GLY A 17 6.99 -1.13 7.00
N CYS A 18 7.09 -1.55 5.73
CA CYS A 18 6.66 -0.74 4.58
C CYS A 18 5.18 -0.37 4.64
N CYS A 19 4.31 -1.34 4.98
CA CYS A 19 2.87 -1.12 5.06
C CYS A 19 2.53 -0.10 6.15
N TYR A 20 3.20 -0.17 7.30
CA TYR A 20 3.04 0.82 8.36
C TYR A 20 3.42 2.21 7.86
N ARG A 21 4.57 2.36 7.20
CA ARG A 21 5.02 3.66 6.69
C ARG A 21 4.04 4.21 5.65
N ALA A 22 3.61 3.39 4.69
CA ALA A 22 2.64 3.79 3.67
C ALA A 22 1.31 4.25 4.30
N THR A 23 0.75 3.45 5.22
CA THR A 23 -0.47 3.82 5.96
C THR A 23 -0.27 5.10 6.76
N ARG A 24 0.84 5.22 7.50
CA ARG A 24 1.14 6.41 8.31
C ARG A 24 1.22 7.66 7.43
N LEU A 25 1.97 7.57 6.33
CA LEU A 25 2.15 8.68 5.40
C LEU A 25 0.82 9.14 4.82
N LEU A 26 -0.05 8.22 4.39
CA LEU A 26 -1.34 8.59 3.80
C LEU A 26 -2.17 9.38 4.80
N TRP A 27 -2.29 8.90 6.03
CA TRP A 27 -3.05 9.57 7.07
C TRP A 27 -2.41 10.88 7.56
N GLU A 28 -1.07 10.98 7.58
CA GLU A 28 -0.39 12.25 7.85
C GLU A 28 -0.72 13.30 6.79
N GLN A 29 -0.78 12.91 5.52
CA GLN A 29 -1.18 13.79 4.41
C GLN A 29 -2.67 14.18 4.49
N ILE A 30 -3.56 13.22 4.79
CA ILE A 30 -4.99 13.49 5.03
C ILE A 30 -5.15 14.49 6.18
N ARG A 31 -4.43 14.31 7.27
CA ARG A 31 -4.47 15.22 8.42
C ARG A 31 -3.98 16.62 8.06
N TYR A 32 -2.90 16.71 7.29
CA TYR A 32 -2.41 17.99 6.78
C TYR A 32 -3.48 18.69 5.93
N LEU A 33 -4.03 17.98 4.94
CA LEU A 33 -5.09 18.52 4.08
C LEU A 33 -6.31 18.99 4.88
N ARG A 34 -6.75 18.19 5.86
CA ARG A 34 -7.87 18.56 6.74
C ARG A 34 -7.59 19.86 7.50
N ALA A 35 -6.38 20.05 8.01
CA ALA A 35 -6.00 21.27 8.72
C ALA A 35 -6.01 22.50 7.80
N GLU A 36 -5.52 22.37 6.57
CA GLU A 36 -5.57 23.44 5.56
C GLU A 36 -7.02 23.81 5.19
N LEU A 37 -7.87 22.80 4.98
CA LEU A 37 -9.29 23.01 4.69
C LEU A 37 -10.03 23.63 5.89
N ASP A 38 -9.72 23.23 7.12
CA ASP A 38 -10.31 23.82 8.32
C ASP A 38 -9.92 25.28 8.48
N HIS A 39 -8.67 25.63 8.17
CA HIS A 39 -8.21 27.01 8.17
C HIS A 39 -8.93 27.83 7.10
N TRP A 40 -9.01 27.32 5.87
CA TRP A 40 -9.74 27.95 4.78
C TRP A 40 -11.23 28.15 5.12
N SER A 41 -11.89 27.12 5.66
CA SER A 41 -13.28 27.15 6.09
C SER A 41 -13.55 28.26 7.11
N LYS A 42 -12.66 28.40 8.10
CA LYS A 42 -12.75 29.45 9.12
C LYS A 42 -12.59 30.84 8.52
N LEU A 43 -11.62 31.03 7.62
CA LEU A 43 -11.37 32.32 6.98
C LEU A 43 -12.54 32.80 6.11
N HIS A 44 -13.27 31.87 5.49
CA HIS A 44 -14.32 32.21 4.52
C HIS A 44 -15.75 32.01 5.06
N GLY A 45 -15.91 31.53 6.30
CA GLY A 45 -17.22 31.22 6.87
C GLY A 45 -17.98 30.14 6.09
N ARG A 46 -17.26 29.18 5.47
CA ARG A 46 -17.82 28.11 4.63
C ARG A 46 -17.46 26.75 5.20
N GLU A 47 -18.36 25.77 5.11
CA GLU A 47 -18.06 24.39 5.48
C GLU A 47 -17.43 23.63 4.30
N CYS A 48 -16.27 23.02 4.51
CA CYS A 48 -15.63 22.12 3.55
C CYS A 48 -15.57 20.70 4.12
N ARG A 49 -16.13 19.74 3.39
CA ARG A 49 -16.08 18.31 3.71
C ARG A 49 -15.21 17.57 2.71
N LEU A 50 -14.52 16.56 3.22
CA LEU A 50 -13.77 15.61 2.43
C LEU A 50 -14.68 14.39 2.20
N GLN A 51 -15.14 14.17 0.96
CA GLN A 51 -16.08 13.11 0.57
C GLN A 51 -15.64 12.34 -0.69
N GLY A 52 -16.16 11.12 -0.88
CA GLY A 52 -16.06 10.38 -2.14
C GLY A 52 -14.70 9.72 -2.42
N PHE A 53 -14.21 8.91 -1.47
CA PHE A 53 -12.85 8.36 -1.56
C PHE A 53 -12.77 6.93 -2.07
N SER A 54 -11.77 6.68 -2.91
CA SER A 54 -11.19 5.37 -3.15
C SER A 54 -9.77 5.30 -2.57
N THR A 55 -9.32 4.10 -2.20
CA THR A 55 -7.91 3.83 -1.91
C THR A 55 -7.32 2.95 -2.99
N HIS A 56 -6.16 3.37 -3.49
CA HIS A 56 -5.43 2.68 -4.56
C HIS A 56 -4.09 2.18 -4.02
N TYR A 57 -4.01 0.88 -3.74
CA TYR A 57 -2.77 0.25 -3.32
C TYR A 57 -1.92 -0.05 -4.56
N ASN A 58 -0.78 0.65 -4.68
CA ASN A 58 0.11 0.54 -5.82
C ASN A 58 1.38 -0.23 -5.46
N PHE A 59 1.69 -1.27 -6.24
CA PHE A 59 2.87 -2.11 -6.05
C PHE A 59 3.71 -2.13 -7.31
N SER A 60 4.88 -1.51 -7.24
CA SER A 60 5.88 -1.60 -8.29
C SER A 60 6.65 -2.90 -8.14
N PHE A 61 6.93 -3.56 -9.26
CA PHE A 61 7.79 -4.73 -9.31
C PHE A 61 8.80 -4.54 -10.45
N PRO A 62 10.02 -5.08 -10.31
CA PRO A 62 10.99 -5.04 -11.39
C PRO A 62 10.40 -5.67 -12.65
N ASP A 63 10.80 -5.16 -13.81
CA ASP A 63 10.46 -5.70 -15.13
C ASP A 63 11.21 -7.04 -15.33
N ALA A 64 10.93 -8.04 -14.48
CA ALA A 64 11.68 -9.28 -14.37
C ALA A 64 11.12 -10.35 -15.31
N ARG A 65 11.99 -10.90 -16.17
CA ARG A 65 11.79 -12.05 -17.08
C ARG A 65 10.38 -12.15 -17.64
N LYS A 66 10.03 -11.20 -18.52
CA LYS A 66 8.83 -11.30 -19.34
C LYS A 66 8.88 -12.60 -20.12
N SER A 67 8.03 -13.54 -19.75
CA SER A 67 7.73 -14.73 -20.53
C SER A 67 6.25 -14.72 -20.88
N GLN A 68 5.85 -15.56 -21.83
CA GLN A 68 4.44 -15.68 -22.17
C GLN A 68 3.58 -16.03 -20.95
N SER A 69 4.13 -16.76 -19.97
CA SER A 69 3.46 -17.20 -18.73
C SER A 69 3.64 -16.26 -17.52
N ARG A 70 4.58 -15.31 -17.57
CA ARG A 70 4.87 -14.35 -16.49
C ARG A 70 4.91 -12.91 -17.01
N ASN A 71 3.75 -12.24 -16.97
CA ASN A 71 3.63 -10.82 -17.29
C ASN A 71 2.62 -10.12 -16.36
N ALA A 72 2.65 -8.77 -16.34
CA ALA A 72 1.83 -7.95 -15.45
C ALA A 72 0.31 -8.20 -15.64
N THR A 73 -0.14 -8.42 -16.87
CA THR A 73 -1.55 -8.71 -17.19
C THR A 73 -1.97 -10.05 -16.58
N LYS A 74 -1.20 -11.12 -16.77
CA LYS A 74 -1.48 -12.43 -16.16
C LYS A 74 -1.39 -12.41 -14.64
N LEU A 75 -0.40 -11.68 -14.08
CA LEU A 75 -0.28 -11.47 -12.64
C LEU A 75 -1.54 -10.80 -12.08
N ALA A 76 -1.97 -9.70 -12.70
CA ALA A 76 -3.16 -8.97 -12.28
C ALA A 76 -4.43 -9.82 -12.44
N PHE A 77 -4.54 -10.63 -13.50
CA PHE A 77 -5.66 -11.55 -13.68
C PHE A 77 -5.72 -12.62 -12.58
N LEU A 78 -4.59 -13.23 -12.26
CA LEU A 78 -4.50 -14.21 -11.18
C LEU A 78 -4.82 -13.57 -9.82
N LEU A 79 -4.25 -12.39 -9.52
CA LEU A 79 -4.53 -11.66 -8.30
C LEU A 79 -5.99 -11.19 -8.20
N ALA A 80 -6.67 -10.96 -9.32
CA ALA A 80 -8.10 -10.68 -9.35
C ALA A 80 -8.97 -11.87 -8.91
N HIS A 81 -8.41 -13.09 -8.84
CA HIS A 81 -9.07 -14.26 -8.25
C HIS A 81 -8.71 -14.48 -6.78
N ILE A 82 -7.64 -13.85 -6.28
CA ILE A 82 -7.09 -14.07 -4.94
C ILE A 82 -7.48 -12.93 -3.98
N LEU A 83 -7.28 -11.69 -4.41
CA LEU A 83 -7.37 -10.51 -3.56
C LEU A 83 -8.79 -10.07 -3.17
N PRO A 84 -9.85 -10.25 -3.99
CA PRO A 84 -11.14 -9.64 -3.70
C PRO A 84 -11.71 -10.00 -2.33
N ILE A 85 -11.75 -11.29 -1.94
CA ILE A 85 -12.37 -11.69 -0.67
C ILE A 85 -11.64 -11.10 0.54
N PRO A 86 -10.30 -11.25 0.67
CA PRO A 86 -9.54 -10.59 1.72
C PRO A 86 -9.72 -9.06 1.75
N VAL A 87 -9.69 -8.40 0.58
CA VAL A 87 -9.82 -6.93 0.50
C VAL A 87 -11.23 -6.47 0.84
N VAL A 88 -12.27 -7.21 0.46
CA VAL A 88 -13.65 -6.93 0.87
C VAL A 88 -13.75 -6.94 2.39
N LEU A 89 -13.26 -7.99 3.04
CA LEU A 89 -13.31 -8.13 4.50
C LEU A 89 -12.49 -7.06 5.24
N LEU A 90 -11.35 -6.65 4.69
CA LEU A 90 -10.44 -5.71 5.36
C LEU A 90 -10.71 -4.24 5.03
N ALA A 91 -11.31 -3.91 3.88
CA ALA A 91 -11.36 -2.53 3.39
C ALA A 91 -12.73 -2.04 2.93
N ALA A 92 -13.60 -2.94 2.46
CA ALA A 92 -14.89 -2.56 1.89
C ALA A 92 -15.94 -2.27 2.99
N ASN A 93 -17.01 -1.58 2.60
CA ASN A 93 -18.15 -1.26 3.44
C ASN A 93 -19.47 -1.60 2.72
N ARG A 94 -20.60 -1.37 3.39
CA ARG A 94 -21.95 -1.71 2.87
C ARG A 94 -22.35 -0.97 1.57
N GLN A 95 -21.67 0.11 1.21
CA GLN A 95 -21.90 0.87 -0.02
C GLN A 95 -20.79 0.69 -1.05
N SER A 96 -19.83 -0.21 -0.81
CA SER A 96 -18.77 -0.47 -1.77
C SER A 96 -19.30 -1.08 -3.05
N SER A 97 -18.76 -0.62 -4.18
CA SER A 97 -19.22 -1.02 -5.51
C SER A 97 -18.38 -2.16 -6.11
N ALA A 98 -17.07 -2.15 -5.84
CA ALA A 98 -16.16 -3.14 -6.41
C ALA A 98 -14.82 -3.19 -5.67
N VAL A 99 -14.15 -4.34 -5.80
CA VAL A 99 -12.70 -4.46 -5.64
C VAL A 99 -12.08 -4.66 -7.03
N GLY A 100 -11.13 -3.81 -7.39
CA GLY A 100 -10.46 -3.83 -8.69
C GLY A 100 -9.00 -4.25 -8.58
N VAL A 101 -8.51 -4.97 -9.58
CA VAL A 101 -7.10 -5.34 -9.75
C VAL A 101 -6.70 -5.00 -11.17
N ARG A 102 -5.70 -4.13 -11.32
CA ARG A 102 -5.36 -3.52 -12.60
C ARG A 102 -3.88 -3.64 -12.88
N PRO A 103 -3.49 -4.18 -14.05
CA PRO A 103 -2.12 -4.08 -14.51
C PRO A 103 -1.83 -2.65 -14.96
N ARG A 104 -0.59 -2.23 -14.70
CA ARG A 104 0.06 -1.08 -15.30
C ARG A 104 1.45 -1.56 -15.73
N LYS A 105 2.11 -0.83 -16.63
CA LYS A 105 3.36 -1.26 -17.28
C LYS A 105 4.35 -1.96 -16.34
N THR A 106 4.67 -1.33 -15.22
CA THR A 106 5.61 -1.83 -14.20
C THR A 106 5.04 -1.84 -12.78
N ARG A 107 3.71 -1.73 -12.65
CA ARG A 107 3.04 -1.71 -11.35
C ARG A 107 1.69 -2.44 -11.39
N LEU A 108 1.25 -2.90 -10.24
CA LEU A 108 -0.10 -3.39 -9.99
C LEU A 108 -0.84 -2.32 -9.21
N GLU A 109 -2.08 -2.06 -9.56
CA GLU A 109 -3.00 -1.22 -8.78
C GLU A 109 -4.15 -2.09 -8.27
N VAL A 110 -4.38 -2.07 -6.96
CA VAL A 110 -5.56 -2.66 -6.31
C VAL A 110 -6.43 -1.53 -5.80
N THR A 111 -7.69 -1.50 -6.21
CA THR A 111 -8.62 -0.42 -5.89
C THR A 111 -9.80 -0.94 -5.08
N VAL A 112 -10.17 -0.19 -4.06
CA VAL A 112 -11.37 -0.38 -3.24
C VAL A 112 -11.79 0.99 -2.72
N ASP A 113 -12.99 1.12 -2.17
CA ASP A 113 -13.36 2.32 -1.41
C ASP A 113 -12.32 2.60 -0.33
N PHE A 114 -12.19 3.87 0.05
CA PHE A 114 -11.33 4.23 1.17
C PHE A 114 -11.73 3.53 2.46
N THR A 115 -10.80 3.33 3.37
CA THR A 115 -11.05 2.68 4.66
C THR A 115 -10.72 3.68 5.76
N PRO A 116 -11.70 4.35 6.39
CA PRO A 116 -11.45 5.35 7.43
C PRO A 116 -11.10 4.71 8.79
N ASP A 117 -10.30 3.64 8.75
CA ASP A 117 -9.75 2.97 9.91
C ASP A 117 -8.26 2.65 9.61
N PRO A 118 -7.31 3.29 10.30
CA PRO A 118 -5.88 3.07 10.07
C PRO A 118 -5.43 1.62 10.27
N ALA A 119 -6.05 0.87 11.18
CA ALA A 119 -5.67 -0.51 11.47
C ALA A 119 -6.13 -1.45 10.35
N LEU A 120 -7.36 -1.25 9.84
CA LEU A 120 -7.88 -1.98 8.69
C LEU A 120 -7.15 -1.61 7.39
N MET A 121 -6.79 -0.34 7.22
CA MET A 121 -5.99 0.09 6.06
C MET A 121 -4.57 -0.48 6.09
N LEU A 122 -3.94 -0.55 7.28
CA LEU A 122 -2.68 -1.25 7.48
C LEU A 122 -2.80 -2.75 7.18
N ALA A 123 -3.85 -3.40 7.69
CA ALA A 123 -4.14 -4.81 7.47
C ALA A 123 -4.32 -5.11 5.97
N THR A 124 -5.09 -4.27 5.26
CA THR A 124 -5.29 -4.37 3.81
C THR A 124 -3.97 -4.21 3.05
N CYS A 125 -3.20 -3.16 3.37
CA CYS A 125 -1.90 -2.92 2.74
C CYS A 125 -0.96 -4.11 2.94
N ALA A 126 -0.89 -4.65 4.16
CA ALA A 126 -0.05 -5.80 4.50
C ALA A 126 -0.49 -7.09 3.80
N PHE A 127 -1.80 -7.35 3.73
CA PHE A 127 -2.33 -8.50 3.00
C PHE A 127 -1.99 -8.41 1.52
N VAL A 128 -2.33 -7.30 0.86
CA VAL A 128 -2.10 -7.13 -0.58
C VAL A 128 -0.60 -7.22 -0.89
N ALA A 129 0.25 -6.50 -0.14
CA ALA A 129 1.69 -6.56 -0.32
C ALA A 129 2.25 -7.99 -0.14
N GLY A 130 1.73 -8.70 0.86
CA GLY A 130 2.14 -10.07 1.16
C GLY A 130 1.73 -11.07 0.08
N ALA A 131 0.50 -10.95 -0.42
CA ALA A 131 -0.03 -11.75 -1.51
C ALA A 131 0.73 -11.49 -2.82
N VAL A 132 0.95 -10.22 -3.19
CA VAL A 132 1.70 -9.83 -4.39
C VAL A 132 3.13 -10.40 -4.34
N GLU A 133 3.86 -10.20 -3.25
CA GLU A 133 5.23 -10.73 -3.08
C GLU A 133 5.30 -12.27 -3.11
N THR A 134 4.25 -12.94 -2.67
CA THR A 134 4.18 -14.41 -2.68
C THR A 134 3.90 -14.90 -4.10
N VAL A 135 2.90 -14.35 -4.76
CA VAL A 135 2.49 -14.74 -6.13
C VAL A 135 3.59 -14.44 -7.14
N LEU A 136 4.35 -13.34 -6.97
CA LEU A 136 5.53 -13.06 -7.79
C LEU A 136 6.58 -14.18 -7.74
N ARG A 137 6.58 -15.04 -6.72
CA ARG A 137 7.50 -16.18 -6.57
C ARG A 137 6.93 -17.51 -7.06
N TRP A 138 5.64 -17.57 -7.40
CA TRP A 138 5.04 -18.77 -8.00
C TRP A 138 5.65 -19.05 -9.36
N GLU A 139 5.57 -20.29 -9.83
CA GLU A 139 6.18 -20.76 -11.08
C GLU A 139 5.70 -19.95 -12.30
N ASP A 140 4.37 -19.82 -12.44
CA ASP A 140 3.69 -19.05 -13.48
C ASP A 140 2.50 -18.27 -12.90
N PHE A 141 1.80 -17.50 -13.74
CA PHE A 141 0.60 -16.76 -13.36
C PHE A 141 -0.68 -17.37 -13.94
N SER A 142 -0.75 -18.69 -14.09
CA SER A 142 -1.95 -19.40 -14.53
C SER A 142 -2.93 -19.66 -13.36
N LEU A 143 -4.22 -19.84 -13.67
CA LEU A 143 -5.23 -20.15 -12.64
C LEU A 143 -5.04 -21.54 -11.99
N ARG A 144 -4.24 -22.43 -12.58
CA ARG A 144 -3.88 -23.72 -11.96
C ARG A 144 -3.12 -23.51 -10.64
N GLN A 145 -2.46 -22.36 -10.49
CA GLN A 145 -1.79 -22.00 -9.25
C GLN A 145 -2.76 -21.82 -8.08
N LEU A 146 -4.05 -21.53 -8.32
CA LEU A 146 -5.04 -21.42 -7.24
C LEU A 146 -5.17 -22.76 -6.51
N THR A 147 -5.41 -23.85 -7.24
CA THR A 147 -5.50 -25.20 -6.67
C THR A 147 -4.17 -25.64 -6.07
N ARG A 148 -3.04 -25.44 -6.77
CA ARG A 148 -1.71 -25.83 -6.28
C ARG A 148 -1.32 -25.17 -4.96
N ASN A 149 -1.81 -23.96 -4.70
CA ASN A 149 -1.53 -23.19 -3.50
C ASN A 149 -2.71 -23.17 -2.50
N GLY A 150 -3.71 -24.04 -2.69
CA GLY A 150 -4.85 -24.17 -1.77
C GLY A 150 -5.70 -22.90 -1.64
N ILE A 151 -5.82 -22.10 -2.72
CA ILE A 151 -6.67 -20.90 -2.72
C ILE A 151 -8.13 -21.32 -2.92
N PRO A 152 -9.04 -21.00 -1.98
CA PRO A 152 -10.46 -21.30 -2.13
C PRO A 152 -11.06 -20.52 -3.31
N CYS A 153 -11.87 -21.20 -4.13
CA CYS A 153 -12.47 -20.62 -5.34
C CYS A 153 -13.99 -20.69 -5.26
N ILE A 154 -14.65 -19.54 -5.15
CA ILE A 154 -16.13 -19.43 -5.18
C ILE A 154 -16.68 -19.86 -6.55
N THR A 155 -17.89 -20.41 -6.57
CA THR A 155 -18.66 -20.70 -7.77
C THR A 155 -20.15 -20.36 -7.59
N PRO A 156 -20.79 -19.66 -8.54
CA PRO A 156 -20.20 -19.05 -9.72
C PRO A 156 -19.25 -17.90 -9.37
N PHE A 157 -18.25 -17.67 -10.24
CA PHE A 157 -17.32 -16.54 -10.12
C PHE A 157 -17.26 -15.78 -11.44
N GLY A 158 -17.80 -14.55 -11.44
CA GLY A 158 -17.90 -13.69 -12.60
C GLY A 158 -16.97 -12.49 -12.51
N LEU A 159 -15.77 -12.60 -13.07
CA LEU A 159 -14.82 -11.49 -13.10
C LEU A 159 -15.16 -10.49 -14.21
N GLN A 160 -15.45 -9.24 -13.83
CA GLN A 160 -15.84 -8.20 -14.78
C GLN A 160 -14.62 -7.47 -15.32
N LYS A 161 -14.55 -7.27 -16.64
CA LYS A 161 -13.53 -6.38 -17.22
C LYS A 161 -13.83 -4.93 -16.83
N HIS A 162 -12.79 -4.16 -16.57
CA HIS A 162 -12.95 -2.73 -16.35
C HIS A 162 -13.25 -2.03 -17.67
N SER A 163 -14.38 -1.30 -17.75
CA SER A 163 -14.87 -0.68 -18.98
C SER A 163 -13.91 0.34 -19.61
N SER A 164 -13.19 1.12 -18.80
CA SER A 164 -12.34 2.23 -19.30
C SER A 164 -10.87 2.24 -18.85
N ARG A 165 -10.44 1.39 -17.90
CA ARG A 165 -9.15 1.57 -17.19
C ARG A 165 -8.20 0.38 -17.24
N HIS A 166 -8.48 -0.62 -18.08
CA HIS A 166 -7.81 -1.92 -18.15
C HIS A 166 -7.78 -2.69 -16.82
N GLY A 167 -7.85 -4.02 -16.89
CA GLY A 167 -7.87 -4.90 -15.72
C GLY A 167 -9.28 -5.39 -15.36
N TRP A 168 -9.45 -5.80 -14.11
CA TRP A 168 -10.60 -6.57 -13.67
C TRP A 168 -11.19 -6.07 -12.36
N ARG A 169 -12.46 -6.39 -12.13
CA ARG A 169 -13.17 -6.06 -10.89
C ARG A 169 -14.11 -7.18 -10.47
N VAL A 170 -14.26 -7.32 -9.16
CA VAL A 170 -15.32 -8.10 -8.51
C VAL A 170 -16.34 -7.11 -8.00
N THR A 171 -17.59 -7.25 -8.44
CA THR A 171 -18.75 -6.43 -8.08
C THR A 171 -19.72 -7.25 -7.23
N GLY A 172 -20.88 -6.66 -6.88
CA GLY A 172 -21.95 -7.37 -6.16
C GLY A 172 -22.34 -8.71 -6.80
N ASP A 173 -22.42 -8.76 -8.12
CA ASP A 173 -22.92 -9.95 -8.83
C ASP A 173 -21.82 -10.99 -9.12
N SER A 174 -20.57 -10.72 -8.74
CA SER A 174 -19.42 -11.54 -9.13
C SER A 174 -19.31 -12.86 -8.36
N LEU A 175 -19.94 -13.01 -7.20
CA LEU A 175 -19.69 -14.11 -6.26
C LEU A 175 -20.93 -14.97 -5.96
N GLY A 176 -21.97 -14.90 -6.80
CA GLY A 176 -23.27 -15.55 -6.58
C GLY A 176 -24.14 -14.89 -5.50
N GLN A 177 -23.52 -14.23 -4.53
CA GLN A 177 -24.16 -13.38 -3.53
C GLN A 177 -23.37 -12.08 -3.40
N ASN A 178 -24.07 -10.96 -3.19
CA ASN A 178 -23.44 -9.65 -3.08
C ASN A 178 -22.64 -9.55 -1.76
N PRO A 179 -21.29 -9.52 -1.83
CA PRO A 179 -20.45 -9.61 -0.64
C PRO A 179 -20.45 -8.32 0.19
N PHE A 180 -20.98 -7.22 -0.34
CA PHE A 180 -21.06 -5.93 0.36
C PHE A 180 -22.32 -5.84 1.23
N VAL A 181 -23.41 -6.53 0.88
CA VAL A 181 -24.69 -6.44 1.60
C VAL A 181 -25.10 -7.74 2.30
N ALA A 182 -24.59 -8.89 1.87
CA ALA A 182 -24.85 -10.16 2.53
C ALA A 182 -24.24 -10.23 3.94
N ASP A 183 -24.71 -11.18 4.76
CA ASP A 183 -24.06 -11.52 6.01
C ASP A 183 -22.77 -12.30 5.74
N ILE A 184 -21.63 -11.68 6.06
CA ILE A 184 -20.29 -12.23 5.83
C ILE A 184 -19.96 -13.43 6.73
N ASN A 185 -20.77 -13.70 7.75
CA ASN A 185 -20.64 -14.85 8.65
C ASN A 185 -21.54 -16.02 8.24
N ALA A 186 -22.58 -15.77 7.43
CA ALA A 186 -23.47 -16.82 6.97
C ALA A 186 -22.76 -17.73 5.95
N PRO A 187 -22.88 -19.07 6.07
CA PRO A 187 -22.28 -20.01 5.13
C PRO A 187 -23.13 -20.11 3.86
N VAL A 188 -23.02 -19.10 2.99
CA VAL A 188 -23.83 -18.99 1.76
C VAL A 188 -23.01 -19.01 0.47
N TRP A 189 -21.68 -18.99 0.55
CA TRP A 189 -20.81 -19.01 -0.63
C TRP A 189 -20.35 -20.43 -0.93
N LYS A 190 -20.81 -20.94 -2.08
CA LYS A 190 -20.40 -22.25 -2.60
C LYS A 190 -19.01 -22.16 -3.22
N LEU A 191 -18.15 -23.12 -2.90
CA LEU A 191 -16.84 -23.32 -3.49
C LEU A 191 -16.89 -24.34 -4.63
N ARG A 192 -15.89 -24.29 -5.52
CA ARG A 192 -15.73 -25.25 -6.63
C ARG A 192 -15.55 -26.69 -6.17
N ASP A 193 -15.04 -26.90 -4.96
CA ASP A 193 -14.87 -28.22 -4.33
C ASP A 193 -16.15 -28.75 -3.67
N GLY A 194 -17.27 -28.03 -3.80
CA GLY A 194 -18.58 -28.42 -3.27
C GLY A 194 -18.88 -27.93 -1.85
N ARG A 195 -17.88 -27.43 -1.11
CA ARG A 195 -18.10 -26.87 0.23
C ARG A 195 -18.90 -25.57 0.16
N VAL A 196 -19.64 -25.27 1.22
CA VAL A 196 -20.32 -23.98 1.38
C VAL A 196 -19.78 -23.32 2.65
N LEU A 197 -19.20 -22.13 2.50
CA LEU A 197 -18.50 -21.43 3.57
C LEU A 197 -18.98 -19.99 3.70
N SER A 198 -18.70 -19.39 4.85
CA SER A 198 -18.86 -17.96 5.04
C SER A 198 -17.72 -17.19 4.37
N LEU A 199 -17.94 -15.91 4.07
CA LEU A 199 -16.91 -15.07 3.47
C LEU A 199 -15.67 -15.00 4.36
N ARG A 200 -15.89 -14.95 5.68
CA ARG A 200 -14.84 -15.00 6.72
C ARG A 200 -14.01 -16.28 6.66
N ALA A 201 -14.65 -17.45 6.60
CA ALA A 201 -13.95 -18.73 6.48
C ALA A 201 -13.11 -18.79 5.19
N ILE A 202 -13.63 -18.29 4.07
CA ILE A 202 -12.89 -18.17 2.81
C ILE A 202 -11.69 -17.22 2.95
N GLY A 203 -11.87 -16.09 3.64
CA GLY A 203 -10.77 -15.16 3.96
C GLY A 203 -9.68 -15.81 4.81
N ALA A 204 -10.06 -16.60 5.81
CA ALA A 204 -9.13 -17.33 6.68
C ALA A 204 -8.33 -18.39 5.92
N GLU A 205 -8.98 -19.18 5.07
CA GLU A 205 -8.29 -20.13 4.17
C GLU A 205 -7.34 -19.40 3.22
N SER A 206 -7.79 -18.29 2.62
CA SER A 206 -7.00 -17.45 1.70
C SER A 206 -5.78 -16.81 2.36
N LEU A 207 -5.77 -16.64 3.68
CA LEU A 207 -4.63 -16.07 4.41
C LEU A 207 -3.44 -17.03 4.47
N THR A 208 -3.69 -18.33 4.56
CA THR A 208 -2.71 -19.39 4.82
C THR A 208 -1.43 -19.30 3.97
N PRO A 209 -1.51 -19.26 2.62
CA PRO A 209 -0.31 -19.23 1.79
C PRO A 209 0.51 -17.94 1.93
N PHE A 210 -0.09 -16.86 2.44
CA PHE A 210 0.53 -15.54 2.50
C PHE A 210 1.08 -15.17 3.88
N ARG A 211 0.75 -15.92 4.94
CA ARG A 211 1.10 -15.62 6.35
C ARG A 211 2.58 -15.26 6.53
N ARG A 212 3.48 -16.11 6.02
CA ARG A 212 4.93 -15.93 6.17
C ARG A 212 5.40 -14.62 5.55
N GLN A 213 4.90 -14.31 4.35
CA GLN A 213 5.30 -13.12 3.62
C GLN A 213 4.71 -11.85 4.24
N ILE A 214 3.43 -11.89 4.65
CA ILE A 214 2.78 -10.79 5.40
C ILE A 214 3.57 -10.48 6.67
N GLN A 215 3.94 -11.49 7.47
CA GLN A 215 4.72 -11.30 8.69
C GLN A 215 6.12 -10.71 8.41
N ARG A 216 6.75 -11.11 7.28
CA ARG A 216 8.08 -10.63 6.89
C ARG A 216 8.10 -9.14 6.58
N ILE A 217 7.11 -8.65 5.84
CA ILE A 217 7.04 -7.24 5.40
C ILE A 217 6.34 -6.31 6.39
N SER A 218 5.50 -6.85 7.27
CA SER A 218 4.83 -6.10 8.33
C SER A 218 5.35 -6.54 9.70
N ASP A 219 4.49 -7.12 10.53
CA ASP A 219 4.82 -7.72 11.81
C ASP A 219 3.74 -8.74 12.25
N LEU A 220 4.01 -9.44 13.35
CA LEU A 220 3.11 -10.45 13.91
C LEU A 220 1.78 -9.84 14.38
N THR A 221 1.79 -8.60 14.89
CA THR A 221 0.57 -7.92 15.38
C THR A 221 -0.38 -7.63 14.21
N THR A 222 0.14 -7.18 13.09
CA THR A 222 -0.63 -6.93 11.86
C THR A 222 -1.20 -8.25 11.31
N LEU A 223 -0.39 -9.30 11.24
CA LEU A 223 -0.86 -10.63 10.82
C LEU A 223 -1.99 -11.16 11.75
N ARG A 224 -1.82 -11.03 13.07
CA ARG A 224 -2.85 -11.40 14.05
C ARG A 224 -4.11 -10.57 13.88
N HIS A 225 -3.99 -9.29 13.51
CA HIS A 225 -5.16 -8.47 13.22
C HIS A 225 -5.93 -8.96 12.00
N ILE A 226 -5.23 -9.27 10.91
CA ILE A 226 -5.84 -9.80 9.68
C ILE A 226 -6.55 -11.12 10.01
N ALA A 227 -5.89 -12.02 10.73
CA ALA A 227 -6.49 -13.28 11.17
C ALA A 227 -7.74 -13.04 12.04
N ALA A 228 -7.66 -12.12 13.01
CA ALA A 228 -8.78 -11.76 13.87
C ALA A 228 -9.95 -11.15 13.10
N VAL A 229 -9.69 -10.39 12.03
CA VAL A 229 -10.78 -9.98 11.14
C VAL A 229 -11.34 -11.22 10.46
N PHE A 230 -10.54 -12.07 9.84
CA PHE A 230 -11.07 -13.24 9.14
C PHE A 230 -11.77 -14.27 10.02
N ASP A 231 -11.47 -14.37 11.31
CA ASP A 231 -12.16 -15.26 12.26
C ASP A 231 -13.33 -14.60 13.02
N GLY A 232 -13.54 -13.29 12.85
CA GLY A 232 -14.61 -12.53 13.52
C GLY A 232 -14.23 -11.99 14.91
N GLY A 233 -13.02 -12.25 15.42
CA GLY A 233 -12.49 -11.67 16.66
C GLY A 233 -12.13 -10.18 16.57
N ALA A 234 -12.11 -9.61 15.36
CA ALA A 234 -11.99 -8.17 15.12
C ALA A 234 -12.97 -7.72 14.03
N ARG A 235 -13.43 -6.47 14.17
CA ARG A 235 -14.45 -5.90 13.27
C ARG A 235 -13.91 -5.68 11.85
N SER A 236 -14.73 -6.05 10.88
CA SER A 236 -14.74 -5.53 9.52
C SER A 236 -15.68 -4.33 9.44
N LEU A 237 -15.51 -3.45 8.45
CA LEU A 237 -16.52 -2.41 8.19
C LEU A 237 -17.85 -2.97 7.65
N LEU A 238 -17.86 -4.24 7.24
CA LEU A 238 -19.07 -4.97 6.85
C LEU A 238 -19.86 -5.49 8.05
N ASP A 239 -19.32 -5.46 9.27
CA ASP A 239 -20.10 -5.80 10.47
C ASP A 239 -21.13 -4.73 10.83
N PHE A 240 -20.98 -3.52 10.29
CA PHE A 240 -21.95 -2.45 10.46
C PHE A 240 -23.13 -2.63 9.49
N SER A 241 -24.31 -2.23 9.92
CA SER A 241 -25.52 -2.26 9.08
C SER A 241 -25.48 -1.23 7.94
N LYS A 242 -24.68 -0.16 8.10
CA LYS A 242 -24.49 0.92 7.12
C LYS A 242 -23.01 1.31 7.04
N ARG A 243 -22.64 2.03 5.97
CA ARG A 243 -21.32 2.67 5.86
C ARG A 243 -21.10 3.62 7.06
N PRO A 244 -19.93 3.60 7.73
CA PRO A 244 -19.63 4.54 8.81
C PRO A 244 -19.70 6.01 8.39
N GLU A 245 -20.14 6.90 9.27
CA GLU A 245 -20.22 8.36 9.01
C GLU A 245 -18.85 9.00 8.74
N ALA A 246 -17.76 8.38 9.20
CA ALA A 246 -16.40 8.85 8.95
C ALA A 246 -16.03 8.92 7.46
N TYR A 247 -16.82 8.31 6.57
CA TYR A 247 -16.70 8.45 5.11
C TYR A 247 -17.21 9.79 4.57
N ASP A 248 -18.10 10.46 5.30
CA ASP A 248 -18.78 11.69 4.86
C ASP A 248 -18.01 12.97 5.22
N ASP A 249 -16.96 12.85 6.05
CA ASP A 249 -15.94 13.89 6.28
C ASP A 249 -14.62 13.27 6.78
N VAL A 250 -13.83 12.72 5.84
CA VAL A 250 -12.60 12.00 6.16
C VAL A 250 -11.56 12.93 6.81
N GLY A 251 -10.86 12.41 7.82
CA GLY A 251 -9.75 13.11 8.48
C GLY A 251 -10.17 14.05 9.61
N ARG A 252 -11.47 14.33 9.77
CA ARG A 252 -12.01 15.13 10.88
C ARG A 252 -11.81 14.44 12.25
N VAL A 253 -12.01 13.13 12.28
CA VAL A 253 -11.67 12.28 13.44
C VAL A 253 -10.70 11.21 12.95
N ILE A 254 -9.48 11.18 13.51
CA ILE A 254 -8.50 10.13 13.22
C ILE A 254 -8.18 9.41 14.52
N ASP A 255 -8.75 8.23 14.70
CA ASP A 255 -8.42 7.35 15.83
C ASP A 255 -7.20 6.49 15.50
N TRP A 256 -6.01 7.09 15.67
CA TRP A 256 -4.75 6.35 15.70
C TRP A 256 -4.60 5.45 16.92
N GLY A 257 -5.45 5.63 17.94
CA GLY A 257 -5.28 5.17 19.31
C GLY A 257 -5.82 3.77 19.58
N ARG A 258 -6.70 3.22 18.73
CA ARG A 258 -7.22 1.84 18.88
C ARG A 258 -6.12 0.79 19.03
N ARG A 259 -4.92 1.01 18.48
CA ARG A 259 -3.73 0.19 18.72
C ARG A 259 -2.50 1.07 18.76
N ARG A 260 -1.61 0.87 19.75
CA ARG A 260 -0.26 1.45 19.73
C ARG A 260 0.48 0.95 18.50
N MET A 261 0.41 1.70 17.40
CA MET A 261 1.13 1.32 16.20
C MET A 261 2.63 1.52 16.43
N ARG A 262 3.41 0.49 16.13
CA ARG A 262 4.87 0.51 16.33
C ARG A 262 5.48 1.65 15.49
N ARG A 263 6.29 2.50 16.12
CA ARG A 263 6.99 3.57 15.42
C ARG A 263 8.15 2.98 14.62
N TRP A 264 7.96 2.83 13.31
CA TRP A 264 9.05 2.54 12.39
C TRP A 264 9.75 3.83 11.97
N SER A 265 11.07 3.76 11.76
CA SER A 265 11.80 4.88 11.18
C SER A 265 11.28 5.19 9.77
N ARG A 266 11.38 6.45 9.34
CA ARG A 266 11.06 6.86 7.97
C ARG A 266 11.85 6.04 6.93
N SER A 267 11.22 5.77 5.80
CA SER A 267 11.82 5.12 4.63
C SER A 267 12.97 5.96 4.06
N ARG A 268 13.82 5.40 3.18
CA ARG A 268 14.90 6.21 2.57
C ARG A 268 14.32 7.18 1.54
N TYR A 269 13.31 6.75 0.79
CA TYR A 269 12.54 7.64 -0.09
C TYR A 269 11.89 8.78 0.68
N GLU A 270 11.29 8.52 1.84
CA GLU A 270 10.72 9.56 2.69
C GLU A 270 11.77 10.59 3.08
N LYS A 271 12.94 10.14 3.56
CA LYS A 271 14.04 11.04 3.95
C LYS A 271 14.51 11.89 2.77
N VAL A 272 14.58 11.34 1.57
CA VAL A 272 14.91 12.08 0.35
C VAL A 272 13.83 13.11 0.03
N ILE A 273 12.56 12.72 0.02
CA ILE A 273 11.44 13.59 -0.35
C ILE A 273 11.28 14.74 0.65
N HIS A 274 11.45 14.50 1.95
CA HIS A 274 11.44 15.57 2.94
C HIS A 274 12.53 16.63 2.66
N ARG A 275 13.74 16.23 2.28
CA ARG A 275 14.81 17.17 1.89
C ARG A 275 14.49 17.92 0.61
N VAL A 276 13.87 17.23 -0.36
CA VAL A 276 13.42 17.83 -1.62
C VAL A 276 12.38 18.92 -1.35
N ILE A 277 11.35 18.62 -0.56
CA ILE A 277 10.28 19.56 -0.20
C ILE A 277 10.84 20.74 0.59
N ALA A 278 11.73 20.50 1.56
CA ALA A 278 12.37 21.54 2.35
C ALA A 278 13.38 22.40 1.55
N ARG A 279 13.65 22.05 0.28
CA ARG A 279 14.65 22.69 -0.59
C ARG A 279 16.05 22.78 0.04
N GLU A 280 16.37 21.84 0.91
CA GLU A 280 17.67 21.77 1.58
C GLU A 280 18.77 21.45 0.56
N PRO A 281 19.97 22.08 0.65
CA PRO A 281 21.09 21.69 -0.18
C PRO A 281 21.49 20.23 0.05
N MET A 282 21.46 19.42 -1.01
CA MET A 282 21.78 17.99 -0.96
C MET A 282 23.18 17.73 -1.51
N ARG A 283 23.96 16.90 -0.80
CA ARG A 283 25.21 16.37 -1.34
C ARG A 283 24.91 15.06 -2.06
N ILE A 284 25.21 15.01 -3.35
CA ILE A 284 25.04 13.83 -4.21
C ILE A 284 26.43 13.48 -4.77
N GLY A 285 27.00 12.38 -4.27
CA GLY A 285 28.40 12.04 -4.51
C GLY A 285 29.36 13.08 -3.92
N GLN A 286 30.25 13.63 -4.74
CA GLN A 286 31.20 14.68 -4.32
C GLN A 286 30.64 16.10 -4.48
N LYS A 287 29.51 16.27 -5.16
CA LYS A 287 28.96 17.58 -5.53
C LYS A 287 27.79 17.99 -4.63
N ARG A 288 27.57 19.30 -4.50
CA ARG A 288 26.43 19.89 -3.79
C ARG A 288 25.42 20.42 -4.80
N TYR A 289 24.16 20.11 -4.56
CA TYR A 289 23.03 20.44 -5.41
C TYR A 289 21.97 21.15 -4.59
N ARG A 290 21.30 22.14 -5.19
CA ARG A 290 20.08 22.76 -4.66
C ARG A 290 18.89 22.26 -5.45
N VAL A 291 17.83 21.88 -4.75
CA VAL A 291 16.57 21.46 -5.37
C VAL A 291 15.93 22.67 -6.03
N GLU A 292 15.54 22.54 -7.29
CA GLU A 292 14.78 23.57 -8.00
C GLU A 292 13.30 23.23 -7.99
N ARG A 293 12.95 22.00 -8.43
CA ARG A 293 11.57 21.52 -8.45
C ARG A 293 11.47 20.00 -8.51
N MET A 294 10.34 19.48 -8.07
CA MET A 294 9.91 18.12 -8.40
C MET A 294 9.36 18.13 -9.84
N ASN A 295 9.72 17.13 -10.65
CA ASN A 295 9.20 16.90 -11.99
C ASN A 295 8.38 15.60 -12.01
N GLY A 296 7.05 15.75 -12.07
CA GLY A 296 6.11 14.64 -11.89
C GLY A 296 6.23 14.01 -10.51
N TRP A 297 6.16 12.68 -10.44
CA TRP A 297 6.13 11.92 -9.17
C TRP A 297 7.46 11.23 -8.82
N TYR A 298 8.45 11.27 -9.71
CA TYR A 298 9.62 10.38 -9.61
C TYR A 298 10.95 11.06 -10.00
N GLN A 299 10.92 12.22 -10.64
CA GLN A 299 12.12 12.97 -11.03
C GLN A 299 12.20 14.29 -10.26
N VAL A 300 13.43 14.75 -10.00
CA VAL A 300 13.70 16.00 -9.31
C VAL A 300 14.79 16.74 -10.08
N ASP A 301 14.52 18.00 -10.39
CA ASP A 301 15.47 18.90 -11.04
C ASP A 301 16.31 19.61 -9.98
N PHE A 302 17.62 19.59 -10.18
CA PHE A 302 18.59 20.22 -9.31
C PHE A 302 19.51 21.17 -10.07
N ARG A 303 20.05 22.14 -9.35
CA ARG A 303 21.16 22.98 -9.79
C ARG A 303 22.41 22.72 -8.97
N GLU A 304 23.52 22.42 -9.63
CA GLU A 304 24.82 22.27 -8.98
C GLU A 304 25.28 23.61 -8.40
N VAL A 305 25.70 23.65 -7.14
CA VAL A 305 26.04 24.91 -6.45
C VAL A 305 27.28 25.58 -7.04
N GLY A 306 28.31 24.80 -7.41
CA GLY A 306 29.57 25.35 -7.91
C GLY A 306 29.52 25.78 -9.37
N THR A 307 28.93 24.96 -10.24
CA THR A 307 28.94 25.18 -11.71
C THR A 307 27.65 25.80 -12.23
N ARG A 308 26.60 25.91 -11.41
CA ARG A 308 25.23 26.29 -11.78
C ARG A 308 24.59 25.41 -12.86
N ARG A 309 25.19 24.26 -13.21
CA ARG A 309 24.61 23.33 -14.19
C ARG A 309 23.37 22.65 -13.64
N HIS A 310 22.37 22.49 -14.51
CA HIS A 310 21.15 21.76 -14.20
C HIS A 310 21.37 20.26 -14.36
N ARG A 311 20.75 19.47 -13.47
CA ARG A 311 20.76 18.02 -13.54
C ARG A 311 19.48 17.46 -12.94
N THR A 312 18.85 16.55 -13.66
CA THR A 312 17.70 15.79 -13.18
C THR A 312 18.18 14.46 -12.60
N PHE A 313 17.65 14.09 -11.44
CA PHE A 313 17.84 12.78 -10.84
C PHE A 313 16.47 12.14 -10.59
N ASN A 314 16.38 10.82 -10.72
CA ASN A 314 15.21 10.09 -10.24
C ASN A 314 15.32 9.71 -8.76
N LEU A 315 14.20 9.38 -8.12
CA LEU A 315 14.17 9.05 -6.70
C LEU A 315 15.06 7.85 -6.33
N ASP A 316 15.21 6.85 -7.22
CA ASP A 316 16.06 5.68 -6.96
C ASP A 316 17.55 6.05 -6.97
N GLU A 317 17.97 6.94 -7.86
CA GLU A 317 19.31 7.53 -7.87
C GLU A 317 19.56 8.32 -6.59
N LEU A 318 18.62 9.15 -6.16
CA LEU A 318 18.75 9.95 -4.95
C LEU A 318 18.87 9.07 -3.71
N VAL A 319 18.07 8.02 -3.58
CA VAL A 319 18.17 7.06 -2.47
C VAL A 319 19.52 6.34 -2.47
N ARG A 320 19.97 5.83 -3.63
CA ARG A 320 21.26 5.13 -3.76
C ARG A 320 22.45 6.04 -3.43
N LEU A 321 22.45 7.26 -3.98
CA LEU A 321 23.58 8.18 -3.87
C LEU A 321 23.64 8.87 -2.51
N SER A 322 22.50 9.12 -1.85
CA SER A 322 22.45 9.73 -0.51
C SER A 322 22.84 8.77 0.62
N GLY A 323 22.65 7.46 0.45
CA GLY A 323 23.03 6.42 1.42
C GLY A 323 24.51 6.03 1.45
N SER A 324 25.30 6.46 0.46
CA SER A 324 26.72 6.10 0.32
C SER A 324 27.67 6.67 1.42
N LYS A 325 27.14 7.41 2.40
CA LYS A 325 27.89 7.90 3.57
C LYS A 325 28.17 6.81 4.61
N ASP A 326 27.28 5.82 4.78
CA ASP A 326 27.39 4.88 5.92
C ASP A 326 28.50 3.85 5.74
N LEU A 327 28.91 3.53 4.51
CA LEU A 327 29.98 2.56 4.25
C LEU A 327 31.39 3.16 4.38
N ARG A 328 31.56 4.48 4.21
CA ARG A 328 32.90 5.12 4.24
C ARG A 328 33.31 5.58 5.65
N SER A 329 32.36 5.84 6.55
CA SER A 329 32.69 6.27 7.93
C SER A 329 33.16 5.11 8.82
N ALA A 330 32.71 3.87 8.55
CA ALA A 330 33.13 2.69 9.31
C ALA A 330 34.58 2.27 8.99
N ALA A 331 35.02 2.39 7.74
CA ALA A 331 36.38 2.05 7.33
C ALA A 331 37.43 3.06 7.83
N ALA A 332 37.06 4.34 8.02
CA ALA A 332 37.99 5.39 8.46
C ALA A 332 38.25 5.42 9.97
N ARG A 333 37.52 4.64 10.78
CA ARG A 333 37.66 4.65 12.26
C ARG A 333 38.66 3.64 12.81
N LYS A 334 39.27 2.78 11.98
CA LYS A 334 40.37 1.89 12.36
C LYS A 334 41.67 2.31 11.68
N ARG A 335 42.41 3.23 12.31
CA ARG A 335 43.89 3.36 12.33
C ARG A 335 44.26 4.77 12.76
N ARG A 336 44.41 4.97 14.06
CA ARG A 336 45.39 5.94 14.59
C ARG A 336 46.52 5.11 15.19
N PRO A 337 47.77 5.21 14.69
CA PRO A 337 48.89 4.53 15.32
C PRO A 337 49.19 5.22 16.66
N ALA A 338 49.41 4.40 17.69
CA ALA A 338 49.83 4.87 19.01
C ALA A 338 51.20 5.54 18.89
N LYS A 339 51.32 6.78 19.38
CA LYS A 339 52.61 7.45 19.57
C LYS A 339 53.42 6.65 20.59
N GLN A 340 54.55 6.10 20.18
CA GLN A 340 55.58 5.59 21.08
C GLN A 340 56.10 6.74 21.94
N LYS A 341 55.95 6.63 23.27
CA LYS A 341 56.68 7.45 24.23
C LYS A 341 58.11 6.90 24.33
N LYS A 342 59.10 7.73 23.99
CA LYS A 342 60.49 7.50 24.35
C LYS A 342 60.63 7.62 25.88
N ARG A 343 61.27 6.63 26.50
CA ARG A 343 61.79 6.70 27.87
C ARG A 343 63.07 7.55 27.86
N VAL A 344 63.18 8.48 28.81
CA VAL A 344 64.43 8.89 29.44
C VAL A 344 64.33 8.42 30.88
#